data_AF-A0A9W7XX90-F1
#
_entry.id   AF-A0A9W7XX90-F1
#
_cell.length_a   1.000
_cell.length_b   1.000
_cell.length_c   1.000
_cell.angle_alpha   90.00
_cell.angle_beta   90.00
_cell.angle_gamma   90.00
#
_symmetry.space_group_name_H-M   'P 1'
#
loop_
_entity.id
_entity.type
_entity.pdbx_description
1 polymer ?
#
loop_
_entity_poly.entity_id
_entity_poly.type
_entity_poly.pdbx_seq_one_letter_code
_entity_poly.pdbx_strand_id
1 'polypeptide(L)'
;MSTSTAGSTLPKEAITVLEHKLERRPTREELEEHNVLKKTNVAPALQAKEEELKRSRLEDALEKKLEHRPTKDELEDHNILKRTSAAPALQAKQLELERSRLEDTLEKKLEHRPTKDELEEHNVLKKTNVAPALQAKEDELKRSRLEDTLEKKLEHRPTKDELVEQHILE
;
A
#
# COMPACT_ATOMS: atom_id res chain seq x y z
N MET A 1 55.48 -50.28 41.47
CA MET A 1 56.28 -49.04 41.43
C MET A 1 55.30 -47.88 41.48
N SER A 2 55.16 -47.25 42.64
CA SER A 2 54.19 -46.19 42.89
C SER A 2 54.88 -44.85 42.67
N THR A 3 54.55 -44.14 41.59
CA THR A 3 55.02 -42.76 41.41
C THR A 3 54.09 -41.83 42.19
N SER A 4 54.62 -41.39 43.32
CA SER A 4 54.09 -40.29 44.15
C SER A 4 54.00 -39.02 43.32
N THR A 5 52.78 -38.55 43.05
CA THR A 5 52.53 -37.23 42.46
C THR A 5 52.67 -36.19 43.56
N ALA A 6 53.78 -35.47 43.56
CA ALA A 6 54.01 -34.33 44.44
C ALA A 6 52.92 -33.27 44.21
N GLY A 7 52.10 -33.00 45.24
CA GLY A 7 51.16 -31.89 45.23
C GLY A 7 51.92 -30.57 45.27
N SER A 8 51.93 -29.83 44.15
CA SER A 8 52.45 -28.47 44.09
C SER A 8 51.53 -27.53 44.89
N THR A 9 51.98 -27.06 46.05
CA THR A 9 51.26 -26.05 46.83
C THR A 9 51.37 -24.69 46.13
N LEU A 10 50.25 -24.16 45.64
CA LEU A 10 50.18 -22.83 45.06
C LEU A 10 50.52 -21.75 46.11
N PRO A 11 51.21 -20.66 45.75
CA PRO A 11 51.55 -19.59 46.69
C PRO A 11 50.29 -18.92 47.22
N LYS A 12 50.26 -18.61 48.54
CA LYS A 12 49.08 -18.08 49.23
C LYS A 12 48.53 -16.80 48.62
N GLU A 13 49.40 -15.94 48.09
CA GLU A 13 49.01 -14.70 47.38
C GLU A 13 48.28 -14.98 46.06
N ALA A 14 48.61 -16.06 45.35
CA ALA A 14 47.89 -16.44 44.14
C ALA A 14 46.48 -16.94 44.46
N ILE A 15 46.31 -17.56 45.64
CA ILE A 15 45.00 -18.05 46.11
C ILE A 15 44.07 -16.87 46.40
N THR A 16 44.56 -15.84 47.11
CA THR A 16 43.74 -14.66 47.46
C THR A 16 43.33 -13.85 46.23
N VAL A 17 44.22 -13.69 45.25
CA VAL A 17 43.89 -13.02 43.98
C VAL A 17 42.86 -13.80 43.18
N LEU A 18 42.95 -15.14 43.17
CA LEU A 18 42.01 -15.99 42.46
C LEU A 18 40.61 -15.94 43.09
N GLU A 19 40.53 -15.96 44.42
CA GLU A 19 39.28 -15.85 45.17
C GLU A 19 38.54 -14.55 44.82
N HIS A 20 39.24 -13.41 44.86
CA HIS A 20 38.69 -12.11 44.48
C HIS A 20 38.20 -12.05 43.03
N LYS A 21 38.91 -12.68 42.09
CA LYS A 21 38.50 -12.75 40.67
C LYS A 21 37.29 -13.65 40.46
N LEU A 22 37.14 -14.70 41.26
CA LEU A 22 35.99 -15.61 41.19
C LEU A 22 34.73 -14.98 41.78
N GLU A 23 34.85 -14.15 42.83
CA GLU A 23 33.72 -13.38 43.38
C GLU A 23 33.13 -12.41 42.36
N ARG A 24 33.97 -11.81 41.51
CA ARG A 24 33.57 -10.84 40.48
C ARG A 24 33.34 -11.48 39.11
N ARG A 25 33.32 -12.81 39.02
CA ARG A 25 33.19 -13.47 37.72
C ARG A 25 31.76 -13.27 37.19
N PRO A 26 31.60 -12.91 35.91
CA PRO A 26 30.29 -12.86 35.29
C PRO A 26 29.65 -14.25 35.26
N THR A 27 28.33 -14.27 35.34
CA THR A 27 27.54 -15.49 35.16
C THR A 27 27.65 -15.97 33.71
N ARG A 28 27.37 -17.26 33.50
CA ARG A 28 27.36 -17.83 32.15
C ARG A 28 26.33 -17.13 31.25
N GLU A 29 25.17 -16.79 31.80
CA GLU A 29 24.08 -16.12 31.08
C GLU A 29 24.51 -14.73 30.60
N GLU A 30 25.13 -13.92 31.47
CA GLU A 30 25.69 -12.61 31.09
C GLU A 30 26.74 -12.74 29.99
N LEU A 31 27.60 -13.77 30.06
CA LEU A 31 28.59 -14.03 29.00
C LEU A 31 27.94 -14.44 27.67
N GLU A 32 26.80 -15.13 27.70
CA GLU A 32 26.02 -15.47 26.50
C GLU A 32 25.34 -14.23 25.91
N GLU A 33 24.75 -13.36 26.74
CA GLU A 33 24.13 -12.10 26.32
C GLU A 33 25.14 -11.13 25.69
N HIS A 34 26.33 -11.03 26.28
CA HIS A 34 27.43 -10.25 25.73
C HIS A 34 28.15 -10.94 24.55
N ASN A 35 27.60 -12.06 24.05
CA ASN A 35 28.11 -12.83 22.91
C ASN A 35 29.55 -13.38 23.09
N VAL A 36 30.04 -13.42 24.33
CA VAL A 36 31.35 -13.97 24.69
C VAL A 36 31.31 -15.50 24.67
N LEU A 37 30.26 -16.09 25.25
CA LEU A 37 29.94 -17.51 25.12
C LEU A 37 28.79 -17.69 24.11
N LYS A 38 28.80 -18.79 23.35
CA LYS A 38 27.66 -19.11 22.48
C LYS A 38 26.70 -20.03 23.22
N LYS A 39 25.41 -19.68 23.19
CA LYS A 39 24.34 -20.52 23.70
C LYS A 39 24.08 -21.67 22.73
N THR A 40 24.90 -22.71 22.81
CA THR A 40 24.76 -23.91 21.99
C THR A 40 24.72 -25.14 22.89
N ASN A 41 23.94 -26.14 22.47
CA ASN A 41 23.85 -27.44 23.16
C ASN A 41 24.81 -28.47 22.56
N VAL A 42 25.68 -28.05 21.64
CA VAL A 42 26.67 -28.92 20.99
C VAL A 42 27.98 -28.92 21.78
N ALA A 43 28.76 -29.98 21.61
CA ALA A 43 30.10 -30.03 22.19
C ALA A 43 30.97 -28.87 21.65
N PRO A 44 31.87 -28.28 22.46
CA PRO A 44 32.71 -27.15 22.04
C PRO A 44 33.49 -27.38 20.73
N ALA A 45 33.88 -28.63 20.45
CA ALA A 45 34.59 -29.00 19.22
C ALA A 45 33.73 -28.91 17.94
N LEU A 46 32.40 -29.00 18.06
CA LEU A 46 31.45 -28.95 16.93
C LEU A 46 30.84 -27.56 16.73
N GLN A 47 30.99 -26.67 17.70
CA GLN A 47 30.41 -25.33 17.68
C GLN A 47 30.82 -24.54 16.42
N ALA A 48 32.09 -24.65 15.99
CA ALA A 48 32.56 -24.00 14.77
C ALA A 48 31.83 -24.49 13.51
N LYS A 49 31.62 -25.80 13.39
CA LYS A 49 30.89 -26.41 12.26
C LYS A 49 29.40 -26.08 12.29
N GLU A 50 28.81 -26.00 13.48
CA GLU A 50 27.41 -25.60 13.64
C GLU A 50 27.21 -24.15 13.17
N GLU A 51 28.09 -23.23 13.56
CA GLU A 51 28.04 -21.83 13.12
C GLU A 51 28.31 -21.69 11.61
N GLU A 52 29.24 -22.48 11.05
CA GLU A 52 29.46 -22.53 9.60
C GLU A 52 28.21 -22.98 8.85
N LEU A 53 27.53 -24.03 9.35
CA LEU A 53 26.28 -24.50 8.76
C LEU A 53 25.15 -23.46 8.89
N LYS A 54 25.02 -22.80 10.04
CA LYS A 54 24.05 -21.71 10.24
C LYS A 54 24.31 -20.57 9.26
N ARG A 55 25.58 -20.21 9.09
CA ARG A 55 26.01 -19.16 8.17
C ARG A 55 25.68 -19.54 6.72
N SER A 56 26.07 -20.73 6.27
CA SER A 56 25.74 -21.21 4.92
C SER A 56 24.24 -21.21 4.66
N ARG A 57 23.42 -21.71 5.62
CA ARG A 57 21.95 -21.66 5.49
C ARG A 57 21.41 -20.23 5.39
N LEU A 58 22.00 -19.29 6.14
CA LEU A 58 21.59 -17.89 6.10
C LEU A 58 21.98 -17.25 4.76
N GLU A 59 23.16 -17.58 4.23
CA GLU A 59 23.64 -17.14 2.92
C GLU A 59 22.71 -17.66 1.82
N ASP A 60 22.42 -18.96 1.77
CA ASP A 60 21.49 -19.56 0.79
C ASP A 60 20.09 -18.93 0.85
N ALA A 61 19.58 -18.71 2.07
CA ALA A 61 18.26 -18.10 2.27
C ALA A 61 18.23 -16.62 1.87
N LEU A 62 19.32 -15.90 2.07
CA LEU A 62 19.45 -14.50 1.66
C LEU A 62 19.56 -14.40 0.14
N GLU A 63 20.36 -15.25 -0.50
CA GLU A 63 20.52 -15.31 -1.95
C GLU A 63 19.17 -15.50 -2.63
N LYS A 64 18.40 -16.52 -2.21
CA LYS A 64 17.04 -16.76 -2.72
C LYS A 64 16.10 -15.56 -2.56
N LYS A 65 16.20 -14.82 -1.45
CA LYS A 65 15.38 -13.61 -1.22
C LYS A 65 15.83 -12.43 -2.09
N LEU A 66 17.12 -12.33 -2.39
CA LEU A 66 17.66 -11.29 -3.26
C LEU A 66 17.31 -11.54 -4.72
N GLU A 67 17.27 -12.81 -5.16
CA GLU A 67 16.81 -13.19 -6.51
C GLU A 67 15.35 -12.78 -6.76
N HIS A 68 14.49 -12.96 -5.76
CA HIS A 68 13.05 -12.65 -5.86
C HIS A 68 12.73 -11.26 -5.29
N ARG A 69 13.72 -10.37 -5.19
CA ARG A 69 13.52 -9.06 -4.60
C ARG A 69 12.68 -8.17 -5.53
N PRO A 70 11.54 -7.64 -5.07
CA PRO A 70 10.75 -6.71 -5.86
C PRO A 70 11.54 -5.44 -6.20
N THR A 71 11.29 -4.92 -7.38
CA THR A 71 11.80 -3.63 -7.83
C THR A 71 11.14 -2.48 -7.06
N LYS A 72 11.76 -1.30 -7.08
CA LYS A 72 11.19 -0.11 -6.44
C LYS A 72 9.81 0.21 -7.03
N ASP A 73 9.66 0.09 -8.33
CA ASP A 73 8.44 0.46 -9.05
C ASP A 73 7.28 -0.48 -8.66
N GLU A 74 7.52 -1.79 -8.55
CA GLU A 74 6.52 -2.73 -8.04
C GLU A 74 6.07 -2.38 -6.61
N LEU A 75 7.01 -1.98 -5.74
CA LEU A 75 6.66 -1.56 -4.38
C LEU A 75 5.84 -0.27 -4.35
N GLU A 76 6.06 0.65 -5.30
CA GLU A 76 5.23 1.85 -5.47
C GLU A 76 3.84 1.50 -5.97
N ASP A 77 3.73 0.62 -6.96
CA ASP A 77 2.45 0.19 -7.54
C ASP A 77 1.59 -0.59 -6.52
N HIS A 78 2.23 -1.38 -5.67
CA HIS A 78 1.59 -2.03 -4.52
C HIS A 78 1.35 -1.09 -3.32
N ASN A 79 1.61 0.21 -3.46
CA ASN A 79 1.41 1.25 -2.45
C ASN A 79 2.22 1.07 -1.14
N ILE A 80 3.25 0.22 -1.16
CA ILE A 80 4.19 -0.01 -0.05
C ILE A 80 5.14 1.18 0.07
N LEU A 81 5.77 1.57 -1.04
CA LEU A 81 6.54 2.80 -1.14
C LEU A 81 5.68 3.92 -1.72
N LYS A 82 5.92 5.16 -1.30
CA LYS A 82 5.27 6.32 -1.89
C LYS A 82 6.09 6.82 -3.06
N ARG A 83 5.41 7.12 -4.19
CA ARG A 83 6.02 7.75 -5.37
C ARG A 83 6.31 9.22 -5.09
N THR A 84 7.40 9.47 -4.37
CA THR A 84 7.87 10.82 -4.07
C THR A 84 9.38 10.93 -4.23
N SER A 85 9.84 12.12 -4.61
CA SER A 85 11.26 12.50 -4.63
C SER A 85 11.73 13.09 -3.30
N ALA A 86 10.83 13.25 -2.32
CA ALA A 86 11.18 13.81 -1.02
C ALA A 86 12.04 12.84 -0.20
N ALA A 87 12.94 13.42 0.61
CA ALA A 87 13.76 12.67 1.55
C ALA A 87 12.88 11.82 2.49
N PRO A 88 13.33 10.61 2.92
CA PRO A 88 12.53 9.71 3.75
C PRO A 88 11.92 10.35 4.99
N ALA A 89 12.65 11.27 5.64
CA ALA A 89 12.20 11.99 6.83
C ALA A 89 11.02 12.96 6.58
N LEU A 90 10.81 13.40 5.34
CA LEU A 90 9.77 14.38 4.98
C LEU A 90 8.53 13.74 4.34
N GLN A 91 8.61 12.48 3.91
CA GLN A 91 7.53 11.81 3.17
C GLN A 91 6.21 11.80 3.95
N ALA A 92 6.28 11.57 5.27
CA ALA A 92 5.11 11.58 6.13
C ALA A 92 4.42 12.95 6.17
N LYS A 93 5.20 14.03 6.34
CA LYS A 93 4.67 15.41 6.36
C LYS A 93 4.13 15.84 5.01
N GLN A 94 4.78 15.43 3.92
CA GLN A 94 4.29 15.69 2.56
C GLN A 94 2.92 15.05 2.35
N LEU A 95 2.77 13.77 2.71
CA LEU A 95 1.51 13.04 2.55
C LEU A 95 0.39 13.66 3.39
N GLU A 96 0.68 14.09 4.60
CA GLU A 96 -0.28 14.79 5.46
C GLU A 96 -0.76 16.10 4.82
N LEU A 97 0.18 16.90 4.28
CA LEU A 97 -0.16 18.13 3.57
C LEU A 97 -0.98 17.87 2.30
N GLU A 98 -0.63 16.84 1.53
CA GLU A 98 -1.39 16.43 0.35
C GLU A 98 -2.81 16.00 0.72
N ARG A 99 -2.97 15.26 1.81
CA ARG A 99 -4.26 14.85 2.32
C ARG A 99 -5.11 16.04 2.75
N SER A 100 -4.55 16.96 3.54
CA SER A 100 -5.25 18.17 3.97
C SER A 100 -5.67 19.04 2.79
N ARG A 101 -4.81 19.23 1.79
CA ARG A 101 -5.18 19.98 0.57
C ARG A 101 -6.30 19.31 -0.21
N LEU A 102 -6.31 17.97 -0.26
CA LEU A 102 -7.37 17.22 -0.92
C LEU A 102 -8.69 17.34 -0.14
N GLU A 103 -8.65 17.26 1.19
CA GLU A 103 -9.79 17.48 2.09
C GLU A 103 -10.40 18.87 1.85
N ASP A 104 -9.60 19.94 1.91
CA ASP A 104 -10.05 21.31 1.66
C ASP A 104 -10.66 21.48 0.26
N THR A 105 -10.06 20.86 -0.75
CA THR A 105 -10.56 20.92 -2.13
C THR A 105 -11.87 20.19 -2.28
N LEU A 106 -12.01 19.03 -1.62
CA LEU A 106 -13.23 18.25 -1.63
C LEU A 106 -14.36 18.98 -0.92
N GLU A 107 -14.08 19.56 0.25
CA GLU A 107 -15.03 20.36 1.02
C GLU A 107 -15.61 21.50 0.18
N LYS A 108 -14.75 22.31 -0.44
CA LYS A 108 -15.19 23.39 -1.35
C LYS A 108 -16.07 22.91 -2.50
N LYS A 109 -15.76 21.74 -3.08
CA LYS A 109 -16.56 21.14 -4.16
C LYS A 109 -17.90 20.60 -3.68
N LEU A 110 -17.96 20.12 -2.44
CA LEU A 110 -19.20 19.64 -1.84
C LEU A 110 -20.12 20.79 -1.43
N GLU A 111 -19.57 21.90 -0.94
CA GLU A 111 -20.32 23.13 -0.63
C GLU A 111 -21.04 23.69 -1.86
N HIS A 112 -20.36 23.67 -3.01
CA HIS A 112 -20.89 24.17 -4.28
C HIS A 112 -21.48 23.06 -5.15
N ARG A 113 -21.92 21.96 -4.54
CA ARG A 113 -22.46 20.82 -5.28
C ARG A 113 -23.80 21.20 -5.93
N PRO A 114 -23.91 21.14 -7.27
CA PRO A 114 -25.17 21.44 -7.94
C PRO A 114 -26.28 20.48 -7.52
N THR A 115 -27.49 21.03 -7.41
CA THR A 115 -28.69 20.25 -7.13
C THR A 115 -29.10 19.44 -8.36
N LYS A 116 -29.97 18.46 -8.17
CA LYS A 116 -30.50 17.65 -9.28
C LYS A 116 -31.23 18.54 -10.30
N ASP A 117 -32.00 19.52 -9.81
CA ASP A 117 -32.81 20.39 -10.66
C ASP A 117 -31.92 21.28 -11.53
N GLU A 118 -30.86 21.87 -10.98
CA GLU A 118 -29.86 22.62 -11.75
C GLU A 118 -29.22 21.75 -12.85
N LEU A 119 -28.91 20.49 -12.55
CA LEU A 119 -28.36 19.55 -13.54
C LEU A 119 -29.37 19.19 -14.64
N GLU A 120 -30.68 19.16 -14.33
CA GLU A 120 -31.74 18.98 -15.32
C GLU A 120 -31.90 20.23 -16.21
N GLU A 121 -31.86 21.43 -15.63
CA GLU A 121 -31.90 22.71 -16.36
C GLU A 121 -30.73 22.86 -17.33
N HIS A 122 -29.52 22.48 -16.89
CA HIS A 122 -28.33 22.45 -17.74
C HIS A 122 -28.29 21.26 -18.72
N ASN A 123 -29.35 20.45 -18.81
CA ASN A 123 -29.48 19.28 -19.69
C ASN A 123 -28.41 18.18 -19.46
N VAL A 124 -27.74 18.20 -18.30
CA VAL A 124 -26.77 17.18 -17.88
C VAL A 124 -27.49 15.91 -17.43
N LEU A 125 -28.55 16.07 -16.63
CA LEU A 125 -29.49 15.00 -16.28
C LEU A 125 -30.77 15.13 -17.09
N LYS A 126 -31.43 14.01 -17.38
CA LYS A 126 -32.79 14.02 -17.96
C LYS A 126 -33.82 13.92 -16.84
N LYS A 127 -34.90 14.69 -16.98
CA LYS A 127 -36.05 14.64 -16.10
C LYS A 127 -36.88 13.39 -16.39
N THR A 128 -36.48 12.27 -15.78
CA THR A 128 -37.14 10.97 -15.96
C THR A 128 -37.35 10.27 -14.63
N ASN A 129 -38.46 9.54 -14.50
CA ASN A 129 -38.79 8.76 -13.30
C ASN A 129 -38.37 7.28 -13.41
N VAL A 130 -37.66 6.92 -14.48
CA VAL A 130 -37.13 5.56 -14.67
C VAL A 130 -35.78 5.40 -13.97
N ALA A 131 -35.42 4.16 -13.65
CA ALA A 131 -34.11 3.84 -13.10
C ALA A 131 -32.98 4.26 -14.07
N PRO A 132 -31.78 4.67 -13.57
CA PRO A 132 -30.68 5.13 -14.41
C PRO A 132 -30.28 4.17 -15.53
N ALA A 133 -30.38 2.85 -15.28
CA ALA A 133 -30.07 1.82 -16.26
C ALA A 133 -31.03 1.80 -17.48
N LEU A 134 -32.27 2.28 -17.32
CA LEU A 134 -33.30 2.27 -18.37
C LEU A 134 -33.44 3.59 -19.11
N GLN A 135 -32.87 4.67 -18.57
CA GLN A 135 -32.99 6.03 -19.11
C GLN A 135 -32.54 6.10 -20.59
N ALA A 136 -31.43 5.44 -20.94
CA ALA A 136 -30.94 5.40 -22.31
C ALA A 136 -31.95 4.74 -23.28
N LYS A 137 -32.61 3.66 -22.85
CA LYS A 137 -33.63 2.96 -23.65
C LYS A 137 -34.93 3.73 -23.75
N GLU A 138 -35.32 4.42 -22.68
CA GLU A 138 -36.45 5.34 -22.71
C GLU A 138 -36.21 6.49 -23.69
N ASP A 139 -35.03 7.10 -23.67
CA ASP A 139 -34.66 8.19 -24.57
C ASP A 139 -34.58 7.75 -26.04
N GLU A 140 -34.02 6.57 -26.30
CA GLU A 140 -34.00 5.94 -27.64
C GLU A 140 -35.43 5.73 -28.16
N LEU A 141 -36.31 5.16 -27.33
CA LEU A 141 -37.71 4.94 -27.68
C LEU A 141 -38.47 6.25 -27.90
N LYS A 142 -38.22 7.27 -27.07
CA LYS A 142 -38.81 8.61 -27.24
C LYS A 142 -38.37 9.26 -28.54
N ARG A 143 -37.08 9.14 -28.90
CA ARG A 143 -36.54 9.66 -30.17
C ARG A 143 -37.18 8.98 -31.37
N SER A 144 -37.20 7.66 -31.40
CA SER A 144 -37.82 6.89 -32.50
C SER A 144 -39.31 7.23 -32.65
N ARG A 145 -40.08 7.30 -31.55
CA ARG A 145 -41.49 7.71 -31.60
C ARG A 145 -41.68 9.13 -32.12
N LEU A 146 -40.79 10.05 -31.75
CA LEU A 146 -40.83 11.43 -32.22
C LEU A 146 -40.54 11.51 -33.71
N GLU A 147 -39.56 10.75 -34.20
CA GLU A 147 -39.22 10.61 -35.61
C GLU A 147 -40.40 10.12 -36.44
N ASP A 148 -41.00 8.97 -36.06
CA ASP A 148 -42.18 8.42 -36.73
C ASP A 148 -43.36 9.41 -36.76
N THR A 149 -43.52 10.21 -35.69
CA THR A 149 -44.59 11.20 -35.59
C THR A 149 -44.32 12.42 -36.48
N LEU A 150 -43.07 12.86 -36.56
CA LEU A 150 -42.66 13.97 -37.42
C LEU A 150 -42.75 13.58 -38.89
N GLU A 151 -42.34 12.37 -39.25
CA GLU A 151 -42.43 11.85 -40.62
C GLU A 151 -43.86 11.91 -41.15
N LYS A 152 -44.83 11.34 -40.42
CA LYS A 152 -46.26 11.38 -40.78
C LYS A 152 -46.81 12.81 -40.94
N LYS A 153 -46.37 13.75 -40.09
CA LYS A 153 -46.79 15.16 -40.16
C LYS A 153 -46.18 15.90 -41.35
N LEU A 154 -44.99 15.49 -41.78
CA LEU A 154 -44.32 16.05 -42.95
C LEU A 154 -44.87 15.50 -44.26
N GLU A 155 -45.36 14.26 -44.28
CA GLU A 155 -46.05 13.68 -45.45
C GLU A 155 -47.27 14.50 -45.88
N HIS A 156 -48.05 15.01 -44.91
CA HIS A 156 -49.25 15.81 -45.14
C HIS A 156 -48.96 17.32 -45.01
N ARG A 157 -47.71 17.73 -45.27
CA ARG A 157 -47.33 19.12 -45.16
C ARG A 157 -48.02 19.93 -46.26
N PRO A 158 -48.82 20.96 -45.91
CA PRO A 158 -49.48 21.79 -46.91
C PRO A 158 -48.45 22.48 -47.79
N THR A 159 -48.76 22.53 -49.07
CA THR A 159 -47.97 23.23 -50.08
C THR A 159 -48.11 24.73 -49.92
N LYS A 160 -47.20 25.50 -50.55
CA LYS A 160 -47.21 26.96 -50.44
C LYS A 160 -48.55 27.55 -50.89
N ASP A 161 -49.11 27.04 -51.97
CA ASP A 161 -50.34 27.57 -52.56
C ASP A 161 -51.55 27.33 -51.65
N GLU A 162 -51.65 26.16 -50.99
CA GLU A 162 -52.69 25.88 -49.99
C GLU A 162 -52.63 26.83 -48.79
N LEU A 163 -51.42 27.25 -48.38
CA LEU A 163 -51.23 28.22 -47.30
C LEU A 163 -51.62 29.65 -47.72
N VAL A 164 -51.46 30.00 -49.00
CA VAL A 164 -51.94 31.27 -49.57
C VAL A 164 -53.46 31.29 -49.64
N GLU A 165 -54.09 30.19 -50.07
CA GLU A 165 -55.56 30.05 -50.07
C GLU A 165 -56.15 30.16 -48.66
N GLN A 166 -55.46 29.62 -47.66
CA GLN A 166 -55.84 29.76 -46.25
C GLN A 166 -55.53 31.14 -45.64
N HIS A 167 -55.03 32.10 -46.44
CA HIS A 167 -54.66 33.46 -46.01
C HIS A 167 -53.60 33.50 -44.90
N ILE A 168 -52.74 32.47 -44.84
CA ILE A 168 -51.64 32.38 -43.86
C ILE A 168 -50.36 33.00 -44.44
N LEU A 169 -50.18 32.93 -45.76
CA LEU A 169 -49.06 33.50 -46.51
C LEU A 169 -49.59 34.43 -47.63
N GLU A 170 -48.82 35.48 -47.95
CA GLU A 170 -49.04 36.34 -49.14
C GLU A 170 -48.36 35.77 -50.39
#